data_AF-A0A7R9C2Q3-F1
#
_entry.id   AF-A0A7R9C2Q3-F1
#
_cell.length_a   1.000
_cell.length_b   1.000
_cell.length_c   1.000
_cell.angle_alpha   90.00
_cell.angle_beta   90.00
_cell.angle_gamma   90.00
#
_symmetry.space_group_name_H-M   'P 1'
#
loop_
_entity.id
_entity.type
_entity.pdbx_description
1 polymer ?
#
loop_
_entity_poly.entity_id
_entity_poly.type
_entity_poly.pdbx_seq_one_letter_code
_entity_poly.pdbx_strand_id
1 'polypeptide(L)'
;MQVKVEALVVIIYGVYIFGGIYGILFRLDQGLDKKSIVGVGSLVWKFYDANDEIFYTYPYKIQVVIAEPLNYSNSSTRETIFQMLTKLENVTHIGERSFTDFWLDSFLRRISDPGDPLYGSDISTEPKFIMLLKKFLAESKNEAFVLDVKFSGDGPTEVIQASRLMLQAKDVKKTFEGAQLMQELRKICDSAPFKMISYTELDDLYDQ
;
A
#
# COMPACT_ATOMS: atom_id res chain seq x y z
N MET A 1 19.84 31.23 -56.14
CA MET A 1 18.44 31.00 -55.68
C MET A 1 18.33 29.77 -54.77
N GLN A 2 19.07 28.68 -55.04
CA GLN A 2 19.07 27.43 -54.23
C GLN A 2 19.43 27.60 -52.74
N VAL A 3 20.49 28.34 -52.40
CA VAL A 3 20.96 28.51 -51.00
C VAL A 3 19.88 29.11 -50.07
N LYS A 4 18.97 29.92 -50.61
CA LYS A 4 17.85 30.50 -49.83
C LYS A 4 16.78 29.47 -49.48
N VAL A 5 16.60 28.45 -50.32
CA VAL A 5 15.62 27.37 -50.11
C VAL A 5 16.15 26.39 -49.07
N GLU A 6 17.43 26.04 -49.12
CA GLU A 6 18.09 25.17 -48.13
C GLU A 6 18.01 25.76 -46.71
N ALA A 7 18.31 27.05 -46.56
CA ALA A 7 18.19 27.75 -45.28
C ALA A 7 16.74 27.77 -44.74
N LEU A 8 15.76 27.95 -45.63
CA LEU A 8 14.34 27.91 -45.26
C LEU A 8 13.92 26.51 -44.76
N VAL A 9 14.36 25.46 -45.44
CA VAL A 9 14.07 24.07 -45.05
C VAL A 9 14.66 23.75 -43.67
N VAL A 10 15.89 24.19 -43.39
CA VAL A 10 16.52 24.01 -42.07
C VAL A 10 15.73 24.72 -40.96
N ILE A 11 15.24 25.94 -41.21
CA ILE A 11 14.44 26.67 -40.22
C ILE A 11 13.11 25.95 -39.95
N ILE A 12 12.43 25.47 -40.99
CA ILE A 12 11.16 24.73 -40.84
C ILE A 12 11.38 23.45 -40.03
N TYR A 13 12.44 22.69 -40.34
CA TYR A 13 12.80 21.51 -39.56
C TYR A 13 13.19 21.85 -38.11
N GLY A 14 13.86 22.98 -37.89
CA GLY A 14 14.15 23.49 -36.55
C GLY A 14 12.87 23.73 -35.75
N VAL A 15 11.91 24.47 -36.33
CA VAL A 15 10.61 24.72 -35.69
C VAL A 15 9.84 23.42 -35.45
N TYR A 16 9.88 22.47 -36.39
CA TYR A 16 9.27 21.15 -36.23
C TYR A 16 9.87 20.36 -35.05
N ILE A 17 11.20 20.30 -34.96
CA ILE A 17 11.90 19.63 -33.86
C ILE A 17 11.62 20.33 -32.52
N PHE A 18 11.66 21.65 -32.47
CA PHE A 18 11.31 22.41 -31.26
C PHE A 18 9.87 22.17 -30.83
N GLY A 19 8.93 22.13 -31.77
CA GLY A 19 7.54 21.77 -31.51
C GLY A 19 7.39 20.34 -30.97
N GLY A 20 8.13 19.39 -31.54
CA GLY A 20 8.18 18.01 -31.06
C GLY A 20 8.75 17.88 -29.64
N ILE A 21 9.89 18.52 -29.37
CA ILE A 21 10.51 18.57 -28.03
C ILE A 21 9.55 19.22 -27.02
N TYR A 22 8.90 20.32 -27.40
CA TYR A 22 7.93 20.98 -26.54
C TYR A 22 6.72 20.09 -26.23
N GLY A 23 6.20 19.38 -27.24
CA GLY A 23 5.11 18.42 -27.05
C GLY A 23 5.49 17.29 -26.09
N ILE A 24 6.68 16.72 -26.26
CA ILE A 24 7.16 15.63 -25.39
C ILE A 24 7.40 16.13 -23.96
N LEU A 25 8.01 17.30 -23.78
CA LEU A 25 8.33 17.81 -22.44
C LEU A 25 7.12 18.27 -21.64
N PHE A 26 6.09 18.83 -22.30
CA PHE A 26 4.99 19.51 -21.60
C PHE A 26 3.61 18.86 -21.76
N ARG A 27 3.44 17.93 -22.70
CA ARG A 27 2.13 17.28 -22.96
C ARG A 27 2.16 15.76 -22.79
N LEU A 28 3.31 15.18 -22.51
CA LEU A 28 3.41 13.76 -22.24
C LEU A 28 3.03 13.50 -20.77
N ASP A 29 1.74 13.26 -20.53
CA ASP A 29 1.30 12.70 -19.25
C ASP A 29 1.84 11.26 -19.15
N GLN A 30 2.64 11.01 -18.11
CA GLN A 30 3.15 9.67 -17.82
C GLN A 30 2.08 8.88 -17.06
N GLY A 31 1.68 7.75 -17.64
CA GLY A 31 0.75 6.81 -17.04
C GLY A 31 -0.44 6.52 -17.93
N LEU A 32 -0.79 5.24 -18.04
CA LEU A 32 -1.98 4.82 -18.74
C LEU A 32 -3.19 5.14 -17.85
N ASP A 33 -4.12 5.96 -18.35
CA ASP A 33 -5.39 6.16 -17.68
C ASP A 33 -6.19 4.86 -17.78
N LYS A 34 -6.75 4.37 -16.66
CA LYS A 34 -7.61 3.18 -16.64
C LYS A 34 -8.78 3.32 -17.63
N LYS A 35 -9.27 4.54 -17.84
CA LYS A 35 -10.32 4.85 -18.81
C LYS A 35 -9.88 4.68 -20.27
N SER A 36 -8.58 4.79 -20.57
CA SER A 36 -8.04 4.67 -21.93
C SER A 36 -8.00 3.23 -22.45
N ILE A 37 -8.07 2.24 -21.55
CA ILE A 37 -8.07 0.80 -21.88
C ILE A 37 -9.47 0.32 -22.26
N VAL A 38 -10.50 1.00 -21.77
CA VAL A 38 -11.89 0.56 -21.93
C VAL A 38 -12.58 1.27 -23.08
N GLY A 39 -13.48 0.54 -23.76
CA GLY A 39 -14.27 1.12 -24.85
C GLY A 39 -15.08 2.33 -24.38
N VAL A 40 -14.97 3.44 -25.09
CA VAL A 40 -15.67 4.69 -24.79
C VAL A 40 -17.18 4.44 -24.74
N GLY A 41 -17.83 4.90 -23.66
CA GLY A 41 -19.28 4.72 -23.46
C GLY A 41 -19.71 3.35 -22.93
N SER A 42 -18.78 2.42 -22.71
CA SER A 42 -19.07 1.15 -22.03
C SER A 42 -19.50 1.34 -20.58
N LEU A 43 -20.13 0.30 -19.99
CA LEU A 43 -20.50 0.31 -18.57
C LEU A 43 -19.28 0.54 -17.66
N VAL A 44 -18.13 -0.07 -18.02
CA VAL A 44 -16.88 0.05 -17.26
C VAL A 44 -16.33 1.47 -17.33
N TRP A 45 -16.43 2.13 -18.49
CA TRP A 45 -16.04 3.54 -18.62
C TRP A 45 -16.85 4.43 -17.68
N LYS A 46 -18.18 4.25 -17.63
CA LYS A 46 -19.06 5.01 -16.72
C LYS A 46 -18.78 4.69 -15.25
N PHE A 47 -18.43 3.45 -14.93
CA PHE A 47 -18.04 3.05 -13.59
C PHE A 47 -16.77 3.76 -13.14
N TYR A 48 -15.71 3.80 -13.97
CA TYR A 48 -14.50 4.55 -13.64
C TYR A 48 -14.77 6.05 -13.50
N ASP A 49 -15.64 6.60 -14.33
CA ASP A 49 -15.99 8.02 -14.25
C ASP A 49 -16.69 8.37 -12.93
N ALA A 50 -17.69 7.59 -12.54
CA ALA A 50 -18.34 7.72 -11.24
C ALA A 50 -17.37 7.45 -10.08
N ASN A 51 -16.45 6.49 -10.23
CA ASN A 51 -15.48 6.17 -9.19
C ASN A 51 -14.50 7.32 -8.93
N ASP A 52 -13.99 7.94 -10.00
CA ASP A 52 -13.08 9.08 -9.90
C ASP A 52 -13.80 10.34 -9.40
N GLU A 53 -15.11 10.47 -9.62
CA GLU A 53 -15.89 11.61 -9.12
C GLU A 53 -16.30 11.44 -7.65
N ILE A 54 -16.71 10.22 -7.25
CA ILE A 54 -17.35 9.95 -5.95
C ILE A 54 -16.34 9.43 -4.92
N PHE A 55 -15.40 8.58 -5.31
CA PHE A 55 -14.50 7.85 -4.41
C PHE A 55 -13.05 8.35 -4.46
N TYR A 56 -12.81 9.57 -4.96
CA TYR A 56 -11.46 10.11 -5.17
C TYR A 56 -10.63 10.29 -3.89
N THR A 57 -11.28 10.49 -2.74
CA THR A 57 -10.57 10.81 -1.49
C THR A 57 -9.87 9.59 -0.91
N TYR A 58 -10.46 8.40 -1.03
CA TYR A 58 -9.93 7.15 -0.46
C TYR A 58 -9.97 6.03 -1.52
N PRO A 59 -9.11 6.11 -2.55
CA PRO A 59 -9.33 5.38 -3.79
C PRO A 59 -9.11 3.86 -3.68
N TYR A 60 -8.22 3.39 -2.81
CA TYR A 60 -7.98 1.95 -2.58
C TYR A 60 -7.24 1.67 -1.27
N LYS A 61 -7.36 0.42 -0.79
CA LYS A 61 -6.58 -0.11 0.33
C LYS A 61 -5.32 -0.81 -0.18
N ILE A 62 -4.25 -0.68 0.58
CA ILE A 62 -2.95 -1.29 0.31
C ILE A 62 -2.68 -2.31 1.42
N GLN A 63 -2.33 -3.53 1.04
CA GLN A 63 -1.97 -4.59 1.97
C GLN A 63 -0.46 -4.61 2.12
N VAL A 64 0.03 -4.59 3.36
CA VAL A 64 1.46 -4.82 3.64
C VAL A 64 1.58 -6.13 4.39
N VAL A 65 2.32 -7.07 3.80
CA VAL A 65 2.44 -8.45 4.26
C VAL A 65 3.84 -8.69 4.81
N ILE A 66 3.91 -9.19 6.04
CA ILE A 66 5.11 -9.78 6.61
C ILE A 66 5.08 -11.26 6.24
N ALA A 67 5.92 -11.66 5.29
CA ALA A 67 5.91 -12.97 4.64
C ALA A 67 7.03 -13.89 5.16
N GLU A 68 7.32 -13.79 6.46
CA GLU A 68 8.33 -14.56 7.17
C GLU A 68 7.86 -14.89 8.59
N PRO A 69 8.20 -16.08 9.12
CA PRO A 69 7.90 -16.40 10.50
C PRO A 69 8.62 -15.46 11.48
N LEU A 70 7.85 -14.73 12.28
CA LEU A 70 8.39 -13.81 13.28
C LEU A 70 7.82 -14.12 14.67
N ASN A 71 8.67 -13.95 15.67
CA ASN A 71 8.24 -14.02 17.06
C ASN A 71 7.77 -12.65 17.54
N TYR A 72 6.45 -12.49 17.62
CA TYR A 72 5.77 -11.26 18.07
C TYR A 72 5.72 -11.12 19.60
N SER A 73 6.08 -12.15 20.38
CA SER A 73 6.15 -12.05 21.85
C SER A 73 7.34 -11.19 22.28
N ASN A 74 8.44 -11.25 21.52
CA ASN A 74 9.61 -10.40 21.72
C ASN A 74 9.28 -8.91 21.52
N SER A 75 9.63 -8.08 22.50
CA SER A 75 9.43 -6.63 22.45
C SER A 75 10.23 -5.96 21.33
N SER A 76 11.47 -6.42 21.05
CA SER A 76 12.31 -5.83 20.02
C SER A 76 11.75 -6.05 18.61
N THR A 77 11.16 -7.22 18.35
CA THR A 77 10.47 -7.51 17.09
C THR A 77 9.27 -6.58 16.91
N ARG A 78 8.44 -6.44 17.96
CA ARG A 78 7.28 -5.54 17.94
C ARG A 78 7.68 -4.09 17.70
N GLU A 79 8.70 -3.61 18.40
CA GLU A 79 9.21 -2.25 18.22
C GLU A 79 9.66 -2.00 16.79
N THR A 80 10.42 -2.94 16.21
CA THR A 80 10.86 -2.86 14.81
C THR A 80 9.66 -2.80 13.85
N ILE A 81 8.62 -3.63 14.08
CA ILE A 81 7.40 -3.61 13.27
C ILE A 81 6.67 -2.26 13.39
N PHE A 82 6.55 -1.68 14.59
CA PHE A 82 5.92 -0.37 14.78
C PHE A 82 6.73 0.78 14.17
N GLN A 83 8.07 0.68 14.17
CA GLN A 83 8.92 1.63 13.44
C GLN A 83 8.68 1.56 11.94
N MET A 84 8.58 0.35 11.37
CA MET A 84 8.23 0.18 9.95
C MET A 84 6.83 0.70 9.65
N LEU A 85 5.85 0.41 10.51
CA LEU A 85 4.49 0.94 10.36
C LEU A 85 4.48 2.46 10.35
N THR A 86 5.21 3.10 11.26
CA THR A 86 5.29 4.57 11.32
C THR A 86 5.93 5.15 10.07
N LYS A 87 6.94 4.49 9.49
CA LYS A 87 7.51 4.89 8.20
C LYS A 87 6.48 4.81 7.07
N LEU A 88 5.68 3.74 7.03
CA LEU A 88 4.62 3.53 6.04
C LEU A 88 3.49 4.56 6.19
N GLU A 89 3.04 4.84 7.42
CA GLU A 89 2.00 5.83 7.72
C GLU A 89 2.42 7.27 7.34
N ASN A 90 3.73 7.55 7.31
CA ASN A 90 4.27 8.86 6.95
C ASN A 90 4.51 9.06 5.44
N VAL A 91 4.20 8.05 4.61
CA VAL A 91 4.33 8.16 3.15
C VAL A 91 3.28 9.12 2.60
N THR A 92 3.65 9.90 1.59
CA THR A 92 2.71 10.80 0.91
C THR A 92 1.57 10.00 0.31
N HIS A 93 0.33 10.50 0.39
CA HIS A 93 -0.88 9.79 -0.06
C HIS A 93 -1.28 8.56 0.76
N ILE A 94 -0.68 8.33 1.93
CA ILE A 94 -1.27 7.45 2.95
C ILE A 94 -2.20 8.26 3.85
N GLY A 95 -3.36 7.70 4.15
CA GLY A 95 -4.35 8.28 5.04
C GLY A 95 -3.87 8.34 6.49
N GLU A 96 -4.68 8.96 7.34
CA GLU A 96 -4.39 9.06 8.76
C GLU A 96 -4.31 7.67 9.42
N ARG A 97 -3.57 7.56 10.52
CA ARG A 97 -3.42 6.32 11.30
C ARG A 97 -4.74 5.68 11.73
N SER A 98 -5.81 6.47 11.86
CA SER A 98 -7.17 5.98 12.12
C SER A 98 -7.73 5.06 11.04
N PHE A 99 -7.21 5.15 9.81
CA PHE A 99 -7.58 4.28 8.68
C PHE A 99 -6.62 3.09 8.49
N THR A 100 -5.66 2.91 9.39
CA THR A 100 -4.77 1.76 9.37
C THR A 100 -5.39 0.60 10.15
N ASP A 101 -5.64 -0.50 9.46
CA ASP A 101 -6.14 -1.73 10.07
C ASP A 101 -4.94 -2.62 10.41
N PHE A 102 -4.60 -2.69 11.71
CA PHE A 102 -3.52 -3.55 12.19
C PHE A 102 -3.91 -4.31 13.45
N TRP A 103 -3.97 -5.64 13.33
CA TRP A 103 -4.36 -6.54 14.41
C TRP A 103 -3.45 -6.45 15.63
N LEU A 104 -2.14 -6.24 15.45
CA LEU A 104 -1.17 -6.21 16.54
C LEU A 104 -1.34 -4.97 17.43
N ASP A 105 -1.52 -3.80 16.82
CA ASP A 105 -1.80 -2.56 17.56
C ASP A 105 -3.11 -2.68 18.37
N SER A 106 -4.14 -3.22 17.73
CA SER A 106 -5.44 -3.48 18.37
C SER A 106 -5.34 -4.48 19.53
N PHE A 107 -4.59 -5.57 19.32
CA PHE A 107 -4.35 -6.60 20.34
C PHE A 107 -3.59 -6.05 21.55
N LEU A 108 -2.53 -5.27 21.32
CA LEU A 108 -1.74 -4.69 22.41
C LEU A 108 -2.50 -3.60 23.17
N ARG A 109 -3.34 -2.80 22.49
CA ARG A 109 -4.27 -1.87 23.16
C ARG A 109 -5.19 -2.63 24.10
N ARG A 110 -5.73 -3.76 23.66
CA ARG A 110 -6.62 -4.61 24.47
C ARG A 110 -5.93 -5.15 25.74
N ILE A 111 -4.67 -5.56 25.64
CA ILE A 111 -3.88 -6.01 26.80
C ILE A 111 -3.55 -4.86 27.76
N SER A 112 -3.49 -3.63 27.24
CA SER A 112 -3.13 -2.44 28.02
C SER A 112 -4.34 -1.67 28.56
N ASP A 113 -5.56 -2.05 28.17
CA ASP A 113 -6.81 -1.41 28.59
C ASP A 113 -7.34 -2.03 29.89
N PRO A 114 -7.37 -1.28 31.02
CA PRO A 114 -7.89 -1.78 32.30
C PRO A 114 -9.33 -2.29 32.26
N GLY A 115 -10.12 -1.87 31.27
CA GLY A 115 -11.51 -2.30 31.09
C GLY A 115 -11.67 -3.64 30.35
N ASP A 116 -10.59 -4.20 29.79
CA ASP A 116 -10.66 -5.40 28.98
C ASP A 116 -10.33 -6.69 29.76
N PRO A 117 -11.01 -7.83 29.48
CA PRO A 117 -10.68 -9.12 30.07
C PRO A 117 -9.24 -9.62 29.85
N LEU A 118 -8.52 -9.09 28.85
CA LEU A 118 -7.12 -9.44 28.57
C LEU A 118 -6.12 -8.52 29.29
N TYR A 119 -6.59 -7.54 30.06
CA TYR A 119 -5.73 -6.58 30.75
C TYR A 119 -4.64 -7.25 31.57
N GLY A 120 -3.39 -6.78 31.40
CA GLY A 120 -2.24 -7.26 32.18
C GLY A 120 -1.83 -8.71 31.91
N SER A 121 -2.36 -9.32 30.86
CA SER A 121 -1.99 -10.70 30.47
C SER A 121 -0.52 -10.78 30.06
N ASP A 122 0.13 -11.86 30.47
CA ASP A 122 1.54 -12.11 30.15
C ASP A 122 1.73 -12.58 28.70
N ILE A 123 2.37 -11.73 27.89
CA ILE A 123 2.72 -11.98 26.48
C ILE A 123 4.23 -12.18 26.26
N SER A 124 5.01 -12.44 27.32
CA SER A 124 6.47 -12.56 27.22
C SER A 124 6.93 -13.78 26.41
N THR A 125 6.14 -14.85 26.41
CA THR A 125 6.46 -16.12 25.74
C THR A 125 5.57 -16.35 24.54
N GLU A 126 6.13 -16.95 23.50
CA GLU A 126 5.44 -17.19 22.22
C GLU A 126 4.17 -18.05 22.36
N PRO A 127 4.14 -19.16 23.13
CA PRO A 127 2.91 -19.92 23.31
C PRO A 127 1.79 -19.13 24.01
N LYS A 128 2.14 -18.30 25.02
CA LYS A 128 1.16 -17.44 25.70
C LYS A 128 0.64 -16.35 24.77
N PHE A 129 1.54 -15.73 24.00
CA PHE A 129 1.19 -14.72 23.01
C PHE A 129 0.17 -15.28 22.00
N ILE A 130 0.44 -16.45 21.43
CA ILE A 130 -0.42 -17.08 20.41
C ILE A 130 -1.77 -17.50 20.99
N MET A 131 -1.78 -18.08 22.19
CA MET A 131 -3.02 -18.43 22.90
C MET A 131 -3.91 -17.19 23.11
N LEU A 132 -3.33 -16.09 23.60
CA LEU A 132 -4.06 -14.84 23.84
C LEU A 132 -4.48 -14.18 22.53
N LEU A 133 -3.64 -14.23 21.50
CA LEU A 133 -3.97 -13.75 20.16
C LEU A 133 -5.17 -14.51 19.58
N LYS A 134 -5.19 -15.84 19.68
CA LYS A 134 -6.34 -16.64 19.22
C LYS A 134 -7.62 -16.28 19.96
N LYS A 135 -7.55 -16.06 21.28
CA LYS A 135 -8.69 -15.54 22.06
C LYS A 135 -9.13 -14.17 21.58
N PHE A 136 -8.18 -13.26 21.34
CA PHE A 136 -8.47 -11.95 20.77
C PHE A 136 -9.16 -12.05 19.40
N LEU A 137 -8.65 -12.88 18.49
CA LEU A 137 -9.20 -13.06 17.15
C LEU A 137 -10.61 -13.66 17.19
N ALA A 138 -10.86 -14.61 18.10
CA ALA A 138 -12.18 -15.23 18.27
C ALA A 138 -13.22 -14.28 18.89
N GLU A 139 -12.78 -13.36 19.74
CA GLU A 139 -13.64 -12.37 20.42
C GLU A 139 -13.66 -11.02 19.69
N SER A 140 -12.84 -10.85 18.65
CA SER A 140 -12.71 -9.61 17.90
C SER A 140 -14.02 -9.30 17.19
N LYS A 141 -14.51 -8.07 17.38
CA LYS A 141 -15.64 -7.54 16.58
C LYS A 141 -15.24 -7.33 15.12
N ASN A 142 -13.95 -7.24 14.83
CA ASN A 142 -13.43 -7.14 13.48
C ASN A 142 -13.03 -8.54 13.00
N GLU A 143 -13.96 -9.19 12.29
CA GLU A 143 -13.76 -10.52 11.70
C GLU A 143 -12.61 -10.53 10.69
N ALA A 144 -12.25 -9.38 10.10
CA ALA A 144 -11.16 -9.28 9.13
C ALA A 144 -9.81 -9.64 9.73
N PHE A 145 -9.58 -9.39 11.02
CA PHE A 145 -8.30 -9.71 11.68
C PHE A 145 -8.00 -11.21 11.70
N VAL A 146 -9.04 -12.06 11.66
CA VAL A 146 -8.86 -13.53 11.57
C VAL A 146 -8.17 -13.91 10.26
N LEU A 147 -8.43 -13.15 9.20
CA LEU A 147 -7.83 -13.35 7.87
C LEU A 147 -6.46 -12.69 7.73
N ASP A 148 -6.04 -11.89 8.71
CA ASP A 148 -4.81 -11.12 8.66
C ASP A 148 -3.61 -11.83 9.28
N VAL A 149 -3.82 -13.00 9.92
CA VAL A 149 -2.78 -13.79 10.58
C VAL A 149 -2.83 -15.23 10.09
N LYS A 150 -1.70 -15.73 9.57
CA LYS A 150 -1.53 -17.11 9.16
C LYS A 150 -0.65 -17.85 10.15
N PHE A 151 -1.19 -18.92 10.74
CA PHE A 151 -0.46 -19.80 11.65
C PHE A 151 0.14 -21.01 10.92
N SER A 152 1.21 -21.59 11.48
CA SER A 152 1.94 -22.72 10.89
C SER A 152 1.22 -24.08 10.99
N GLY A 153 0.18 -24.19 11.80
CA GLY A 153 -0.54 -25.43 12.11
C GLY A 153 -1.06 -25.40 13.56
N ASP A 154 -1.61 -26.51 14.02
CA ASP A 154 -2.23 -26.57 15.35
C ASP A 154 -1.29 -27.19 16.41
N GLY A 155 -1.17 -26.54 17.58
CA GLY A 155 -0.46 -27.10 18.73
C GLY A 155 0.42 -26.11 19.51
N PRO A 156 1.21 -26.60 20.48
CA PRO A 156 2.01 -25.75 21.37
C PRO A 156 3.26 -25.13 20.71
N THR A 157 3.65 -25.61 19.52
CA THR A 157 4.75 -25.08 18.70
C THR A 157 4.24 -24.26 17.52
N GLU A 158 2.98 -23.83 17.59
CA GLU A 158 2.42 -22.94 16.59
C GLU A 158 3.23 -21.65 16.53
N VAL A 159 3.42 -21.13 15.32
CA VAL A 159 4.08 -19.85 15.06
C VAL A 159 3.28 -19.09 14.02
N ILE A 160 3.40 -17.77 14.02
CA ILE A 160 2.83 -16.91 12.97
C ILE A 160 3.77 -17.01 11.75
N GLN A 161 3.32 -17.63 10.67
CA GLN A 161 4.10 -17.75 9.43
C GLN A 161 4.08 -16.49 8.58
N ALA A 162 2.93 -15.81 8.59
CA ALA A 162 2.75 -14.58 7.87
C ALA A 162 1.65 -13.77 8.54
N SER A 163 1.73 -12.46 8.41
CA SER A 163 0.62 -11.59 8.76
C SER A 163 0.56 -10.39 7.83
N ARG A 164 -0.57 -9.69 7.81
CA ARG A 164 -0.72 -8.46 7.06
C ARG A 164 -1.31 -7.33 7.89
N LEU A 165 -1.11 -6.13 7.40
CA LEU A 165 -1.77 -4.91 7.83
C LEU A 165 -2.33 -4.20 6.60
N MET A 166 -3.34 -3.35 6.79
CA MET A 166 -3.92 -2.58 5.69
C MET A 166 -3.73 -1.08 5.93
N LEU A 167 -3.28 -0.40 4.89
CA LEU A 167 -3.17 1.05 4.83
C LEU A 167 -4.22 1.57 3.85
N GLN A 168 -4.79 2.73 4.15
CA GLN A 168 -5.72 3.40 3.26
C GLN A 168 -4.98 4.45 2.43
N ALA A 169 -5.01 4.33 1.10
CA ALA A 169 -4.52 5.41 0.24
C ALA A 169 -5.47 6.61 0.32
N LYS A 170 -4.93 7.82 0.17
CA LYS A 170 -5.65 9.09 0.27
C LYS A 170 -5.22 10.05 -0.83
N ASP A 171 -6.20 10.65 -1.50
CA ASP A 171 -6.02 11.71 -2.51
C ASP A 171 -5.05 11.34 -3.66
N VAL A 172 -5.05 10.08 -4.11
CA VAL A 172 -4.30 9.65 -5.31
C VAL A 172 -5.17 9.89 -6.54
N LYS A 173 -4.83 10.91 -7.34
CA LYS A 173 -5.66 11.34 -8.48
C LYS A 173 -5.07 10.93 -9.82
N LYS A 174 -3.74 10.86 -9.90
CA LYS A 174 -3.04 10.52 -11.15
C LYS A 174 -2.40 9.13 -11.07
N THR A 175 -2.30 8.46 -12.23
CA THR A 175 -1.58 7.19 -12.34
C THR A 175 -0.13 7.34 -11.86
N PHE A 176 0.54 8.45 -12.18
CA PHE A 176 1.88 8.76 -11.71
C PHE A 176 1.99 8.85 -10.18
N GLU A 177 1.05 9.50 -9.50
CA GLU A 177 1.03 9.61 -8.03
C GLU A 177 0.88 8.22 -7.39
N GLY A 178 0.03 7.36 -7.96
CA GLY A 178 -0.12 5.97 -7.52
C GLY A 178 1.15 5.15 -7.71
N ALA A 179 1.82 5.30 -8.85
CA ALA A 179 3.09 4.62 -9.12
C ALA A 179 4.20 5.09 -8.15
N GLN A 180 4.28 6.40 -7.86
CA GLN A 180 5.21 6.94 -6.87
C GLN A 180 4.93 6.40 -5.47
N LEU A 181 3.66 6.39 -5.05
CA LEU A 181 3.23 5.82 -3.78
C LEU A 181 3.68 4.36 -3.64
N MET A 182 3.39 3.52 -4.64
CA MET A 182 3.80 2.11 -4.60
C MET A 182 5.32 1.94 -4.58
N GLN A 183 6.06 2.76 -5.32
CA GLN A 183 7.52 2.72 -5.30
C GLN A 183 8.09 3.11 -3.92
N GLU A 184 7.55 4.13 -3.27
CA GLU A 184 7.97 4.54 -1.92
C GLU A 184 7.67 3.45 -0.89
N LEU A 185 6.48 2.85 -0.94
CA LEU A 185 6.11 1.75 -0.05
C LEU A 185 7.03 0.54 -0.22
N ARG A 186 7.37 0.16 -1.46
CA ARG A 186 8.32 -0.94 -1.74
C ARG A 186 9.70 -0.65 -1.18
N LYS A 187 10.24 0.55 -1.39
CA LYS A 187 11.54 0.95 -0.81
C LYS A 187 11.55 0.85 0.72
N ILE A 188 10.44 1.19 1.37
CA ILE A 188 10.30 1.03 2.82
C ILE A 188 10.26 -0.46 3.18
N CYS A 189 9.45 -1.26 2.50
CA CYS A 189 9.37 -2.71 2.73
C CYS A 189 10.74 -3.39 2.56
N ASP A 190 11.50 -3.03 1.52
CA ASP A 190 12.83 -3.55 1.23
C ASP A 190 13.88 -3.16 2.28
N SER A 191 13.65 -2.07 3.02
CA SER A 191 14.51 -1.63 4.13
C SER A 191 14.25 -2.37 5.44
N ALA A 192 13.21 -3.20 5.51
CA ALA A 192 12.88 -3.97 6.70
C ALA A 192 13.92 -5.08 6.96
N PRO A 193 14.20 -5.44 8.22
CA PRO A 193 15.12 -6.53 8.55
C PRO A 193 14.52 -7.93 8.36
N PHE A 194 13.28 -8.02 7.90
CA PHE A 194 12.54 -9.25 7.64
C PHE A 194 11.77 -9.10 6.33
N LYS A 195 11.31 -10.21 5.75
CA LYS A 195 10.61 -10.18 4.46
C LYS A 195 9.26 -9.46 4.56
N MET A 196 9.20 -8.23 4.08
CA MET A 196 7.99 -7.41 3.99
C MET A 196 7.67 -7.10 2.52
N ILE A 197 6.40 -7.15 2.15
CA ILE A 197 5.93 -6.90 0.77
C ILE A 197 4.70 -6.00 0.83
N SER A 198 4.68 -4.92 0.06
CA SER A 198 3.46 -4.15 -0.22
C SER A 198 2.73 -4.74 -1.43
N TYR A 199 1.41 -4.88 -1.33
CA TYR A 199 0.54 -5.40 -2.37
C TYR A 199 -0.73 -4.54 -2.51
N THR A 200 -1.12 -4.24 -3.75
CA THR A 200 -2.43 -3.71 -4.12
C THR A 200 -2.91 -4.35 -5.42
N GLU A 201 -4.23 -4.33 -5.66
CA GLU A 201 -4.83 -4.85 -6.91
C GLU A 201 -4.28 -4.15 -8.17
N LEU A 202 -3.75 -2.94 -8.01
CA LEU A 202 -3.24 -2.10 -9.09
C LEU A 202 -1.73 -2.21 -9.32
N ASP A 203 -1.01 -3.07 -8.60
CA ASP A 203 0.45 -3.20 -8.76
C ASP A 203 0.84 -3.55 -10.20
N ASP A 204 0.13 -4.49 -10.83
CA ASP A 204 0.37 -4.89 -12.23
C ASP A 204 0.22 -3.75 -13.24
N LEU A 205 -0.59 -2.73 -12.92
CA LEU A 205 -0.78 -1.54 -13.75
C LEU A 205 0.34 -0.50 -13.52
N TYR A 206 0.82 -0.39 -12.28
CA TYR A 206 1.87 0.55 -11.92
C TYR A 206 3.28 0.04 -12.27
N ASP A 207 3.45 -1.26 -12.51
CA ASP A 207 4.72 -1.89 -12.84
C ASP A 207 5.10 -1.85 -14.33
N GLN A 208 4.21 -1.34 -15.20
CA GLN A 208 4.42 -1.18 -16.64
C GLN A 208 5.16 0.12 -16.97
#